data_AF-A0A1J5L951-F1
#
_entry.id   AF-A0A1J5L951-F1
#
_cell.length_a   1.000
_cell.length_b   1.000
_cell.length_c   1.000
_cell.angle_alpha   90.00
_cell.angle_beta   90.00
_cell.angle_gamma   90.00
#
_symmetry.space_group_name_H-M   'P 1'
#
loop_
_entity.id
_entity.type
_entity.pdbx_description
1 polymer ?
#
loop_
_entity_poly.entity_id
_entity_poly.type
_entity_poly.pdbx_seq_one_letter_code
_entity_poly.pdbx_strand_id
1 'polypeptide(L)'
;MPVIGYLVLFNSHISLWFDTVLTQRTATETPGIWETLFENNLVYLYLGLLIFGLAVTLFNIAVPRQIRRFPAIEDYIPSMVAIATKNVVIGSFLNVHQAFDGHLSEEEQSPMHGGQSVAFPNDMQESFFRLVDSTFRENIVVAEEHDSWDVSISDRYFTGSGYLRTDVVLQDMKSGTRPSLSFRELMLLGISKHPNDVFYLEHHMLDNSQPMLRALTFVMFAIGMILTAFPTFLTTMIVLSSL
;
A
#
# COMPACT_ATOMS: atom_id res chain seq x y z
N MET A 1 -6.65 3.75 -23.28
CA MET A 1 -5.95 2.96 -24.32
C MET A 1 -5.37 3.88 -25.38
N PRO A 2 -4.05 4.10 -25.41
CA PRO A 2 -3.35 4.99 -26.36
C PRO A 2 -2.87 4.25 -27.63
N VAL A 3 -3.58 3.19 -28.05
CA VAL A 3 -3.23 2.42 -29.25
C VAL A 3 -3.60 3.20 -30.53
N ILE A 4 -4.58 4.08 -30.45
CA ILE A 4 -5.05 4.90 -31.58
C ILE A 4 -4.01 5.97 -31.97
N GLY A 5 -3.26 6.52 -31.02
CA GLY A 5 -2.15 7.45 -31.32
C GLY A 5 -0.94 6.75 -31.95
N TYR A 6 -0.71 5.48 -31.60
CA TYR A 6 0.37 4.65 -32.15
C TYR A 6 0.18 4.34 -33.65
N LEU A 7 -1.06 4.15 -34.08
CA LEU A 7 -1.41 3.93 -35.50
C LEU A 7 -1.28 5.20 -36.35
N VAL A 8 -1.45 6.38 -35.74
CA VAL A 8 -1.33 7.67 -36.45
C VAL A 8 0.15 8.00 -36.73
N LEU A 9 1.07 7.68 -35.80
CA LEU A 9 2.51 7.94 -35.97
C LEU A 9 3.22 6.95 -36.92
N PHE A 10 2.71 5.72 -37.07
CA PHE A 10 3.28 4.74 -38.00
C PHE A 10 2.81 4.91 -39.46
N ASN A 11 1.93 5.87 -39.74
CA ASN A 11 1.59 6.19 -41.11
C ASN A 11 2.70 7.07 -41.71
N SER A 12 3.61 6.46 -42.46
CA SER A 12 4.65 7.14 -43.24
C SER A 12 4.12 8.23 -44.18
N HIS A 13 2.81 8.22 -44.48
CA HIS A 13 2.16 9.29 -45.22
C HIS A 13 1.93 10.57 -44.40
N ILE A 14 1.80 10.49 -43.07
CA ILE A 14 1.60 11.67 -42.22
C ILE A 14 2.93 12.40 -41.99
N SER A 15 4.04 11.68 -41.81
CA SER A 15 5.37 12.33 -41.74
C SER A 15 5.70 13.06 -43.05
N LEU A 16 5.36 12.48 -44.20
CA LEU A 16 5.48 13.14 -45.51
C LEU A 16 4.56 14.37 -45.62
N TRP A 17 3.35 14.31 -45.07
CA TRP A 17 2.42 15.44 -45.07
C TRP A 17 2.92 16.58 -44.18
N PHE A 18 3.48 16.28 -43.01
CA PHE A 18 4.12 17.26 -42.13
C PHE A 18 5.40 17.81 -42.74
N ASP A 19 6.23 16.99 -43.39
CA ASP A 19 7.39 17.45 -44.15
C ASP A 19 6.96 18.47 -45.21
N THR A 20 5.89 18.19 -45.98
CA THR A 20 5.39 19.12 -47.01
C THR A 20 4.75 20.40 -46.46
N VAL A 21 4.16 20.37 -45.26
CA VAL A 21 3.56 21.56 -44.61
C VAL A 21 4.62 22.41 -43.90
N LEU A 22 5.68 21.80 -43.37
CA LEU A 22 6.77 22.50 -42.66
C LEU A 22 7.88 22.99 -43.59
N THR A 23 8.15 22.35 -44.74
CA THR A 23 9.20 22.80 -45.68
C THR A 23 8.91 24.14 -46.37
N GLN A 24 7.72 24.73 -46.20
CA GLN A 24 7.47 26.10 -46.67
C GLN A 24 7.94 27.21 -45.71
N ARG A 25 8.37 26.90 -44.47
CA ARG A 25 8.98 27.89 -43.57
C ARG A 25 10.52 27.88 -43.67
N THR A 26 11.00 28.52 -44.73
CA THR A 26 12.24 29.32 -44.85
C THR A 26 13.48 28.91 -44.06
N ALA A 27 14.47 28.45 -44.83
CA ALA A 27 15.81 28.00 -44.47
C ALA A 27 16.81 29.08 -43.99
N THR A 28 16.44 30.03 -43.10
CA THR A 28 17.38 31.12 -42.73
C THR A 28 17.41 31.55 -41.26
N GLU A 29 16.68 30.94 -40.33
CA GLU A 29 16.76 31.33 -38.92
C GLU A 29 17.23 30.15 -38.06
N THR A 30 18.08 30.44 -37.08
CA THR A 30 18.52 29.47 -36.06
C THR A 30 17.31 28.71 -35.52
N PRO A 31 17.35 27.37 -35.48
CA PRO A 31 16.16 26.59 -35.17
C PRO A 31 15.61 27.03 -33.82
N GLY A 32 14.34 27.43 -33.83
CA GLY A 32 13.67 27.86 -32.62
C GLY A 32 13.64 26.72 -31.61
N ILE A 33 13.58 27.03 -30.32
CA ILE A 33 13.45 26.03 -29.26
C ILE A 33 12.26 25.08 -29.53
N TRP A 34 11.21 25.57 -30.17
CA TRP A 34 10.03 24.79 -30.55
C TRP A 34 10.29 23.77 -31.68
N GLU A 35 11.13 24.10 -32.65
CA GLU A 35 11.47 23.21 -33.77
C GLU A 35 12.40 22.09 -33.31
N THR A 36 13.41 22.41 -32.49
CA THR A 36 14.29 21.41 -31.88
C THR A 36 13.56 20.46 -30.92
N LEU A 37 12.54 20.95 -30.21
CA LEU A 37 11.65 20.11 -29.40
C LEU A 37 10.74 19.24 -30.27
N PHE A 38 10.27 19.75 -31.41
CA PHE A 38 9.43 19.00 -32.35
C PHE A 38 10.18 17.84 -33.00
N GLU A 39 11.43 18.06 -33.43
CA GLU A 39 12.29 17.00 -33.98
C GLU A 39 12.53 15.85 -32.98
N ASN A 40 12.56 16.17 -31.68
CA ASN A 40 12.76 15.19 -30.61
C ASN A 40 11.45 14.62 -30.03
N ASN A 41 10.28 14.98 -30.55
CA ASN A 41 8.99 14.53 -30.05
C ASN A 41 8.88 13.00 -29.96
N LEU A 42 9.44 12.31 -30.95
CA LEU A 42 9.43 10.85 -31.01
C LEU A 42 10.24 10.24 -29.87
N VAL A 43 11.40 10.83 -29.54
CA VAL A 43 12.24 10.41 -28.39
C VAL A 43 11.50 10.61 -27.08
N TYR A 44 10.85 11.76 -26.88
CA TYR A 44 10.05 12.03 -25.67
C TYR A 44 8.89 11.04 -25.52
N LEU A 45 8.22 10.70 -26.62
CA LEU A 45 7.14 9.72 -26.63
C LEU A 45 7.63 8.31 -26.27
N TYR A 46 8.74 7.84 -26.87
CA TYR A 46 9.32 6.54 -26.54
C TYR A 46 9.82 6.47 -25.10
N LEU A 47 10.51 7.51 -24.64
CA LEU A 47 10.99 7.60 -23.26
C LEU A 47 9.82 7.61 -22.26
N GLY A 48 8.78 8.39 -22.55
CA GLY A 48 7.56 8.43 -21.72
C GLY A 48 6.86 7.07 -21.66
N LEU A 49 6.77 6.36 -22.78
CA LEU A 49 6.18 5.01 -22.82
C LEU A 49 7.02 3.98 -22.05
N LEU A 50 8.35 4.07 -22.14
CA LEU A 50 9.26 3.20 -21.41
C LEU A 50 9.12 3.42 -19.91
N ILE A 51 9.12 4.68 -19.45
CA ILE A 51 8.93 5.03 -18.05
C ILE A 51 7.56 4.57 -17.56
N PHE A 52 6.51 4.74 -18.37
CA PHE A 52 5.17 4.27 -18.06
C PHE A 52 5.13 2.74 -17.90
N GLY A 53 5.75 2.01 -18.83
CA GLY A 53 5.87 0.56 -18.75
C GLY A 53 6.61 0.09 -17.50
N LEU A 54 7.70 0.78 -17.14
CA LEU A 54 8.45 0.51 -15.90
C LEU A 54 7.63 0.82 -14.65
N ALA A 55 6.84 1.90 -14.66
CA ALA A 55 5.95 2.23 -13.56
C ALA A 55 4.89 1.13 -13.34
N VAL A 56 4.34 0.55 -14.41
CA VAL A 56 3.40 -0.58 -14.34
C VAL A 56 4.07 -1.83 -13.76
N THR A 57 5.30 -2.16 -14.15
CA THR A 57 5.99 -3.33 -13.60
C THR A 57 6.32 -3.11 -12.12
N LEU A 58 6.81 -1.92 -11.76
CA LEU A 58 7.13 -1.55 -10.39
C LEU A 58 5.87 -1.57 -9.51
N PHE A 59 4.73 -1.06 -10.00
CA PHE A 59 3.44 -1.12 -9.30
C PHE A 59 2.98 -2.56 -9.05
N ASN A 60 3.14 -3.44 -10.04
CA ASN A 60 2.78 -4.87 -9.90
C ASN A 60 3.67 -5.63 -8.90
N ILE A 61 4.91 -5.16 -8.69
CA ILE A 61 5.83 -5.70 -7.69
C ILE A 61 5.52 -5.12 -6.31
N ALA A 62 5.24 -3.81 -6.24
CA ALA A 62 5.01 -3.11 -4.98
C ALA A 62 3.68 -3.47 -4.31
N VAL A 63 2.62 -3.72 -5.09
CA VAL A 63 1.29 -4.00 -4.52
C VAL A 63 1.12 -5.51 -4.27
N PRO A 64 0.83 -5.91 -3.00
CA PRO A 64 0.52 -7.29 -2.66
C PRO A 64 -0.60 -7.85 -3.54
N ARG A 65 -0.55 -9.16 -3.81
CA ARG A 65 -1.54 -9.82 -4.68
C ARG A 65 -2.96 -9.73 -4.09
N GLN A 66 -3.08 -9.73 -2.78
CA GLN A 66 -4.34 -9.64 -2.05
C GLN A 66 -5.05 -8.31 -2.35
N ILE A 67 -4.35 -7.18 -2.19
CA ILE A 67 -4.90 -5.84 -2.43
C ILE A 67 -5.25 -5.63 -3.91
N ARG A 68 -4.45 -6.19 -4.84
CA ARG A 68 -4.79 -6.14 -6.27
C ARG A 68 -6.07 -6.89 -6.61
N ARG A 69 -6.34 -8.00 -5.92
CA ARG A 69 -7.54 -8.81 -6.16
C ARG A 69 -8.78 -8.19 -5.49
N PHE A 70 -8.59 -7.59 -4.31
CA PHE A 70 -9.65 -6.98 -3.51
C PHE A 70 -9.25 -5.55 -3.12
N PRO A 71 -9.45 -4.58 -4.03
CA PRO A 71 -9.11 -3.18 -3.74
C PRO A 71 -10.03 -2.59 -2.65
N ALA A 72 -11.27 -3.06 -2.58
CA ALA A 72 -12.26 -2.64 -1.59
C ALA A 72 -12.28 -3.61 -0.39
N ILE A 73 -12.40 -3.07 0.82
CA ILE A 73 -12.47 -3.84 2.07
C ILE A 73 -13.78 -4.62 2.12
N GLU A 74 -14.84 -4.01 1.60
CA GLU A 74 -16.21 -4.56 1.54
C GLU A 74 -16.26 -5.88 0.76
N ASP A 75 -15.36 -6.07 -0.21
CA ASP A 75 -15.24 -7.31 -0.97
C ASP A 75 -14.25 -8.30 -0.33
N TYR A 76 -13.20 -7.80 0.32
CA TYR A 76 -12.14 -8.61 0.92
C TYR A 76 -12.64 -9.43 2.11
N ILE A 77 -13.27 -8.76 3.09
CA ILE A 77 -13.71 -9.41 4.33
C ILE A 77 -14.68 -10.56 4.04
N PRO A 78 -15.81 -10.39 3.32
CA PRO A 78 -16.73 -11.51 3.08
C PRO A 78 -16.06 -12.64 2.28
N SER A 79 -15.15 -12.31 1.36
CA SER A 79 -14.41 -13.32 0.59
C SER A 79 -13.48 -14.15 1.47
N MET A 80 -12.78 -13.53 2.42
CA MET A 80 -11.90 -14.22 3.36
C MET A 80 -12.67 -14.98 4.43
N VAL A 81 -13.76 -14.40 4.94
CA VAL A 81 -14.66 -15.04 5.91
C VAL A 81 -15.28 -16.30 5.33
N ALA A 82 -15.65 -16.32 4.05
CA ALA A 82 -16.19 -17.50 3.38
C ALA A 82 -15.22 -18.70 3.35
N ILE A 83 -13.91 -18.45 3.40
CA ILE A 83 -12.87 -19.49 3.44
C ILE A 83 -12.17 -19.58 4.81
N ALA A 84 -12.67 -18.87 5.81
CA ALA A 84 -12.02 -18.73 7.09
C ALA A 84 -12.04 -20.06 7.84
N THR A 85 -10.85 -20.61 8.07
CA THR A 85 -10.64 -21.66 9.06
C THR A 85 -9.93 -21.04 10.26
N LYS A 86 -10.04 -21.68 11.44
CA LYS A 86 -9.34 -21.24 12.65
C LYS A 86 -7.86 -20.93 12.40
N ASN A 87 -7.19 -21.79 11.62
CA ASN A 87 -5.76 -21.63 11.31
C ASN A 87 -5.48 -20.44 10.37
N VAL A 88 -6.39 -20.13 9.44
CA VAL A 88 -6.24 -18.98 8.54
C VAL A 88 -6.38 -17.68 9.32
N VAL A 89 -7.38 -17.59 10.21
CA VAL A 89 -7.57 -16.40 11.06
C VAL A 89 -6.39 -16.21 11.99
N ILE A 90 -5.94 -17.27 12.67
CA ILE A 90 -4.76 -17.23 13.54
C ILE A 90 -3.50 -16.83 12.74
N GLY A 91 -3.30 -17.40 11.56
CA GLY A 91 -2.17 -17.07 10.69
C GLY A 91 -2.17 -15.61 10.25
N SER A 92 -3.34 -15.10 9.85
CA SER A 92 -3.53 -13.69 9.48
C SER A 92 -3.24 -12.76 10.66
N PHE A 93 -3.77 -13.06 11.85
CA PHE A 93 -3.47 -12.30 13.06
C PHE A 93 -1.98 -12.29 13.40
N LEU A 94 -1.31 -13.46 13.34
CA LEU A 94 0.12 -13.55 13.63
C LEU A 94 0.96 -12.75 12.63
N ASN A 95 0.56 -12.70 11.35
CA ASN A 95 1.22 -11.85 10.36
C ASN A 95 1.06 -10.36 10.70
N VAL A 96 -0.14 -9.94 11.10
CA VAL A 96 -0.40 -8.55 11.56
C VAL A 96 0.43 -8.22 12.78
N HIS A 97 0.45 -9.10 13.78
CA HIS A 97 1.25 -8.93 14.99
C HIS A 97 2.75 -8.85 14.69
N GLN A 98 3.27 -9.72 13.82
CA GLN A 98 4.68 -9.69 13.42
C GLN A 98 5.03 -8.40 12.67
N ALA A 99 4.16 -7.93 11.78
CA ALA A 99 4.37 -6.66 11.11
C ALA A 99 4.37 -5.51 12.12
N PHE A 100 3.40 -5.47 13.04
CA PHE A 100 3.31 -4.46 14.07
C PHE A 100 4.57 -4.39 14.94
N ASP A 101 5.07 -5.54 15.40
CA ASP A 101 6.33 -5.64 16.15
C ASP A 101 7.53 -5.07 15.38
N GLY A 102 7.61 -5.37 14.08
CA GLY A 102 8.64 -4.82 13.21
C GLY A 102 8.61 -3.29 13.22
N HIS A 103 7.43 -2.70 13.12
CA HIS A 103 7.25 -1.25 13.08
C HIS A 103 7.58 -0.57 14.42
N LEU A 104 7.14 -1.14 15.54
CA LEU A 104 7.51 -0.62 16.87
C LEU A 104 9.04 -0.59 17.05
N SER A 105 9.72 -1.65 16.63
CA SER A 105 11.18 -1.73 16.75
C SER A 105 11.93 -0.73 15.85
N GLU A 106 11.35 -0.36 14.70
CA GLU A 106 11.91 0.66 13.79
C GLU A 106 11.69 2.07 14.32
N GLU A 107 10.54 2.34 14.95
CA GLU A 107 10.23 3.62 15.58
C GLU A 107 11.18 3.89 16.76
N GLU A 108 11.43 2.89 17.61
CA GLU A 108 12.39 2.95 18.73
C GLU A 108 13.85 3.15 18.30
N GLN A 109 14.19 2.89 17.02
CA GLN A 109 15.55 3.06 16.48
C GLN A 109 15.71 4.35 15.67
N SER A 110 14.62 4.99 15.26
CA SER A 110 14.62 6.21 14.45
C SER A 110 14.96 7.43 15.31
N PRO A 111 15.95 8.28 14.98
CA PRO A 111 16.21 9.52 15.72
C PRO A 111 15.07 10.55 15.70
N MET A 112 13.99 10.28 14.95
CA MET A 112 12.74 11.06 14.91
C MET A 112 11.60 10.29 15.61
N HIS A 113 11.68 10.10 16.95
CA HIS A 113 10.64 9.48 17.82
C HIS A 113 9.34 10.31 17.97
N GLY A 114 8.81 10.84 16.87
CA GLY A 114 7.55 11.62 16.93
C GLY A 114 6.81 11.72 15.60
N GLY A 115 7.33 11.11 14.54
CA GLY A 115 6.60 11.00 13.28
C GLY A 115 5.69 9.78 13.33
N GLN A 116 4.37 9.99 13.21
CA GLN A 116 3.43 8.89 13.02
C GLN A 116 3.90 8.02 11.84
N SER A 117 4.10 6.74 12.08
CA SER A 117 4.49 5.80 11.03
C SER A 117 3.39 5.71 9.97
N VAL A 118 3.73 6.04 8.72
CA VAL A 118 2.79 5.98 7.59
C VAL A 118 2.32 4.55 7.33
N ALA A 119 3.12 3.55 7.71
CA ALA A 119 2.80 2.15 7.48
C ALA A 119 1.83 1.56 8.52
N PHE A 120 1.72 2.17 9.71
CA PHE A 120 0.80 1.76 10.78
C PHE A 120 0.09 2.99 11.37
N PRO A 121 -0.98 3.49 10.71
CA PRO A 121 -1.72 4.65 11.19
C PRO A 121 -2.38 4.38 12.55
N ASN A 122 -2.59 5.44 13.35
CA ASN A 122 -3.13 5.34 14.71
C ASN A 122 -4.46 4.57 14.77
N ASP A 123 -5.33 4.75 13.79
CA ASP A 123 -6.63 4.07 13.73
C ASP A 123 -6.47 2.54 13.64
N MET A 124 -5.43 2.08 12.94
CA MET A 124 -5.09 0.66 12.85
C MET A 124 -4.52 0.13 14.16
N GLN A 125 -3.65 0.91 14.83
CA GLN A 125 -3.11 0.54 16.14
C GLN A 125 -4.22 0.46 17.19
N GLU A 126 -5.13 1.43 17.21
CA GLU A 126 -6.29 1.43 18.11
C GLU A 126 -7.19 0.22 17.85
N SER A 127 -7.48 -0.07 16.57
CA SER A 127 -8.28 -1.24 16.20
C SER A 127 -7.62 -2.55 16.61
N PHE A 128 -6.30 -2.66 16.46
CA PHE A 128 -5.53 -3.82 16.89
C PHE A 128 -5.55 -3.98 18.41
N PHE A 129 -5.30 -2.91 19.16
CA PHE A 129 -5.36 -2.92 20.61
C PHE A 129 -6.76 -3.22 21.14
N ARG A 130 -7.80 -2.70 20.49
CA ARG A 130 -9.20 -2.99 20.83
C ARG A 130 -9.53 -4.46 20.62
N LEU A 131 -9.04 -5.08 19.53
CA LEU A 131 -9.21 -6.52 19.28
C LEU A 131 -8.48 -7.37 20.34
N VAL A 132 -7.27 -6.97 20.73
CA VAL A 132 -6.51 -7.67 21.79
C VAL A 132 -7.22 -7.53 23.14
N ASP A 133 -7.67 -6.33 23.49
CA ASP A 133 -8.38 -6.06 24.74
C ASP A 133 -9.73 -6.80 24.81
N SER A 134 -10.52 -6.75 23.74
CA SER A 134 -11.79 -7.49 23.68
C SER A 134 -11.58 -8.99 23.82
N THR A 135 -10.60 -9.54 23.11
CA THR A 135 -10.24 -10.97 23.19
C THR A 135 -9.79 -11.36 24.60
N PHE A 136 -8.91 -10.55 25.20
CA PHE A 136 -8.36 -10.80 26.53
C PHE A 136 -9.48 -10.82 27.58
N ARG A 137 -10.35 -9.80 27.57
CA ARG A 137 -11.48 -9.72 28.51
C ARG A 137 -12.48 -10.84 28.31
N GLU A 138 -12.78 -11.23 27.08
CA GLU A 138 -13.75 -12.30 26.80
C GLU A 138 -13.25 -13.69 27.22
N ASN A 139 -11.96 -14.00 27.02
CA ASN A 139 -11.46 -15.37 27.16
C ASN A 139 -10.63 -15.61 28.42
N ILE A 140 -10.03 -14.57 29.00
CA ILE A 140 -9.13 -14.72 30.17
C ILE A 140 -9.84 -14.25 31.43
N VAL A 141 -10.40 -13.04 31.43
CA VAL A 141 -11.11 -12.53 32.62
C VAL A 141 -12.32 -13.41 32.96
N VAL A 142 -13.07 -13.88 31.96
CA VAL A 142 -14.21 -14.78 32.18
C VAL A 142 -13.78 -16.18 32.63
N ALA A 143 -12.63 -16.67 32.17
CA ALA A 143 -12.09 -17.96 32.63
C ALA A 143 -11.61 -17.88 34.09
N GLU A 144 -11.01 -16.75 34.49
CA GLU A 144 -10.55 -16.49 35.85
C GLU A 144 -11.67 -16.19 36.84
N GLU A 145 -12.82 -15.68 36.41
CA GLU A 145 -13.98 -15.52 37.30
C GLU A 145 -14.57 -16.89 37.72
N HIS A 146 -14.24 -17.96 36.98
CA HIS A 146 -14.70 -19.32 37.24
C HIS A 146 -13.70 -20.19 38.01
N ASP A 147 -12.39 -20.00 37.79
CA ASP A 147 -11.31 -20.66 38.50
C ASP A 147 -10.57 -19.63 39.35
N SER A 148 -10.44 -19.84 40.67
CA SER A 148 -9.81 -18.92 41.64
C SER A 148 -8.32 -18.62 41.34
N TRP A 149 -8.07 -17.86 40.27
CA TRP A 149 -6.75 -17.51 39.79
C TRP A 149 -6.19 -16.34 40.60
N ASP A 150 -4.87 -16.41 40.82
CA ASP A 150 -4.10 -15.56 41.73
C ASP A 150 -4.18 -14.07 41.37
N VAL A 151 -4.29 -13.22 42.40
CA VAL A 151 -4.26 -11.74 42.34
C VAL A 151 -3.05 -11.19 41.54
N SER A 152 -2.01 -12.01 41.32
CA SER A 152 -0.79 -11.66 40.59
C SER A 152 -0.97 -11.34 39.10
N ILE A 153 -2.04 -11.79 38.45
CA ILE A 153 -2.25 -11.59 37.00
C ILE A 153 -2.79 -10.20 36.69
N SER A 154 -3.66 -9.69 37.58
CA SER A 154 -4.18 -8.33 37.55
C SER A 154 -3.04 -7.30 37.44
N ASP A 155 -2.05 -7.41 38.33
CA ASP A 155 -0.96 -6.43 38.43
C ASP A 155 0.01 -6.45 37.22
N ARG A 156 0.06 -7.57 36.50
CA ARG A 156 0.92 -7.70 35.32
C ARG A 156 0.31 -7.07 34.07
N TYR A 157 -0.98 -7.36 33.82
CA TYR A 157 -1.65 -6.98 32.58
C TYR A 157 -2.45 -5.70 32.67
N PHE A 158 -2.81 -5.23 33.87
CA PHE A 158 -3.51 -3.95 34.03
C PHE A 158 -2.58 -2.88 34.58
N THR A 159 -2.76 -1.65 34.11
CA THR A 159 -2.17 -0.48 34.76
C THR A 159 -2.91 -0.19 36.07
N GLY A 160 -2.31 0.59 36.97
CA GLY A 160 -3.01 1.08 38.17
C GLY A 160 -4.27 1.92 37.87
N SER A 161 -4.46 2.33 36.62
CA SER A 161 -5.66 3.00 36.11
C SER A 161 -6.70 2.05 35.48
N GLY A 162 -6.45 0.73 35.47
CA GLY A 162 -7.37 -0.29 34.98
C GLY A 162 -7.34 -0.51 33.46
N TYR A 163 -6.40 0.10 32.74
CA TYR A 163 -6.23 -0.12 31.31
C TYR A 163 -5.38 -1.38 31.06
N LEU A 164 -5.74 -2.14 30.03
CA LEU A 164 -4.96 -3.30 29.62
C LEU A 164 -3.65 -2.85 28.98
N ARG A 165 -2.55 -3.45 29.44
CA ARG A 165 -1.21 -3.33 28.88
C ARG A 165 -1.08 -4.27 27.69
N THR A 166 -1.60 -3.83 26.54
CA THR A 166 -1.63 -4.61 25.29
C THR A 166 -0.23 -5.00 24.81
N ASP A 167 0.77 -4.16 25.07
CA ASP A 167 2.20 -4.43 24.87
C ASP A 167 2.65 -5.71 25.59
N VAL A 168 2.33 -5.84 26.87
CA VAL A 168 2.70 -7.00 27.69
C VAL A 168 1.98 -8.26 27.21
N VAL A 169 0.68 -8.14 26.88
CA VAL A 169 -0.12 -9.25 26.36
C VAL A 169 0.48 -9.80 25.06
N LEU A 170 0.81 -8.91 24.13
CA LEU A 170 1.41 -9.26 22.84
C LEU A 170 2.81 -9.87 23.01
N GLN A 171 3.62 -9.30 23.90
CA GLN A 171 4.93 -9.84 24.24
C GLN A 171 4.82 -11.25 24.84
N ASP A 172 3.84 -11.49 25.71
CA ASP A 172 3.61 -12.80 26.31
C ASP A 172 3.07 -13.84 25.31
N MET A 173 2.26 -13.40 24.33
CA MET A 173 1.88 -14.23 23.19
C MET A 173 3.10 -14.63 22.32
N LYS A 174 4.15 -13.80 22.29
CA LYS A 174 5.39 -14.04 21.52
C LYS A 174 6.43 -14.85 22.29
N SER A 175 6.53 -14.67 23.61
CA SER A 175 7.64 -15.15 24.44
C SER A 175 7.83 -16.67 24.43
N GLY A 176 6.79 -17.44 24.11
CA GLY A 176 6.87 -18.90 23.91
C GLY A 176 7.29 -19.70 25.15
N THR A 177 7.31 -19.07 26.33
CA THR A 177 7.59 -19.75 27.60
C THR A 177 6.49 -20.78 27.90
N ARG A 178 6.82 -21.89 28.57
CA ARG A 178 5.84 -22.94 28.92
C ARG A 178 4.55 -22.41 29.58
N PRO A 179 4.59 -21.53 30.60
CA PRO A 179 3.37 -20.96 31.16
C PRO A 179 2.64 -20.00 30.21
N SER A 180 3.32 -19.39 29.23
CA SER A 180 2.67 -18.55 28.23
C SER A 180 2.07 -19.33 27.06
N LEU A 181 2.28 -20.65 26.96
CA LEU A 181 1.67 -21.47 25.90
C LEU A 181 0.16 -21.61 26.06
N SER A 182 -0.33 -21.89 27.26
CA SER A 182 -1.78 -21.98 27.54
C SER A 182 -2.45 -20.63 27.36
N PHE A 183 -1.84 -19.56 27.86
CA PHE A 183 -2.27 -18.18 27.65
C PHE A 183 -2.38 -17.85 26.15
N ARG A 184 -1.32 -18.14 25.39
CA ARG A 184 -1.28 -17.91 23.94
C ARG A 184 -2.37 -18.71 23.24
N GLU A 185 -2.57 -19.97 23.60
CA GLU A 185 -3.61 -20.81 22.98
C GLU A 185 -5.01 -20.25 23.24
N LEU A 186 -5.30 -19.80 24.48
CA LEU A 186 -6.57 -19.15 24.83
C LEU A 186 -6.78 -17.85 24.06
N MET A 187 -5.75 -17.00 23.95
CA MET A 187 -5.82 -15.77 23.16
C MET A 187 -6.08 -16.06 21.68
N LEU A 188 -5.32 -16.99 21.08
CA LEU A 188 -5.48 -17.33 19.67
C LEU A 188 -6.83 -18.00 19.39
N LEU A 189 -7.36 -18.78 20.34
CA LEU A 189 -8.72 -19.31 20.28
C LEU A 189 -9.75 -18.18 20.30
N GLY A 190 -9.58 -17.20 21.19
CA GLY A 190 -10.44 -16.03 21.26
C GLY A 190 -10.42 -15.19 19.98
N ILE A 191 -9.23 -14.89 19.46
CA ILE A 191 -9.04 -14.17 18.19
C ILE A 191 -9.74 -14.88 17.03
N SER A 192 -9.72 -16.22 17.02
CA SER A 192 -10.39 -16.99 15.96
C SER A 192 -11.91 -16.84 15.92
N LYS A 193 -12.52 -16.32 17.00
CA LYS A 193 -13.95 -15.98 17.05
C LYS A 193 -14.27 -14.63 16.39
N HIS A 194 -13.25 -13.79 16.15
CA HIS A 194 -13.37 -12.44 15.59
C HIS A 194 -12.70 -12.32 14.21
N PRO A 195 -13.09 -13.16 13.22
CA PRO A 195 -12.41 -13.19 11.91
C PRO A 195 -12.52 -11.88 11.14
N ASN A 196 -13.64 -11.16 11.27
CA ASN A 196 -13.86 -9.89 10.56
C ASN A 196 -12.81 -8.84 10.94
N ASP A 197 -12.55 -8.69 12.23
CA ASP A 197 -11.61 -7.70 12.75
C ASP A 197 -10.17 -8.05 12.36
N VAL A 198 -9.83 -9.33 12.40
CA VAL A 198 -8.51 -9.83 11.97
C VAL A 198 -8.28 -9.55 10.48
N PHE A 199 -9.23 -9.88 9.62
CA PHE A 199 -9.10 -9.65 8.18
C PHE A 199 -9.16 -8.16 7.82
N TYR A 200 -9.94 -7.37 8.55
CA TYR A 200 -9.91 -5.91 8.42
C TYR A 200 -8.51 -5.36 8.70
N LEU A 201 -7.89 -5.76 9.81
CA LEU A 201 -6.54 -5.36 10.17
C LEU A 201 -5.50 -5.84 9.15
N GLU A 202 -5.61 -7.08 8.67
CA GLU A 202 -4.71 -7.60 7.64
C GLU A 202 -4.81 -6.80 6.33
N HIS A 203 -6.03 -6.47 5.89
CA HIS A 203 -6.22 -5.66 4.68
C HIS A 203 -5.60 -4.27 4.84
N HIS A 204 -5.89 -3.58 5.94
CA HIS A 204 -5.31 -2.27 6.24
C HIS A 204 -3.78 -2.30 6.33
N MET A 205 -3.21 -3.35 6.95
CA MET A 205 -1.77 -3.57 7.00
C MET A 205 -1.18 -3.70 5.60
N LEU A 206 -1.75 -4.58 4.77
CA LEU A 206 -1.27 -4.85 3.41
C LEU A 206 -1.44 -3.63 2.49
N ASP A 207 -2.43 -2.79 2.76
CA ASP A 207 -2.60 -1.54 2.03
C ASP A 207 -1.50 -0.53 2.38
N ASN A 208 -1.06 -0.49 3.63
CA ASN A 208 -0.05 0.45 4.09
C ASN A 208 1.39 -0.10 4.11
N SER A 209 1.62 -1.34 3.65
CA SER A 209 2.92 -2.01 3.82
C SER A 209 4.09 -1.41 3.02
N GLN A 210 3.83 -0.69 1.93
CA GLN A 210 4.88 -0.16 1.03
C GLN A 210 4.56 1.25 0.48
N PRO A 211 4.41 2.27 1.35
CA PRO A 211 3.96 3.59 0.94
C PRO A 211 5.01 4.28 0.05
N MET A 212 6.30 4.08 0.33
CA MET A 212 7.40 4.70 -0.43
C MET A 212 7.49 4.17 -1.87
N LEU A 213 7.35 2.86 -2.08
CA LEU A 213 7.34 2.28 -3.42
C LEU A 213 6.11 2.72 -4.20
N ARG A 214 4.93 2.80 -3.55
CA ARG A 214 3.72 3.35 -4.17
C ARG A 214 3.90 4.81 -4.58
N ALA A 215 4.46 5.65 -3.71
CA ALA A 215 4.76 7.05 -4.04
C ALA A 215 5.73 7.16 -5.23
N LEU A 216 6.79 6.35 -5.26
CA LEU A 216 7.72 6.30 -6.38
C LEU A 216 7.02 5.90 -7.68
N THR A 217 6.17 4.86 -7.65
CA THR A 217 5.40 4.44 -8.83
C THR A 217 4.49 5.56 -9.34
N PHE A 218 3.84 6.29 -8.42
CA PHE A 218 2.99 7.43 -8.77
C PHE A 218 3.79 8.55 -9.46
N VAL A 219 4.96 8.90 -8.94
CA VAL A 219 5.85 9.88 -9.57
C VAL A 219 6.31 9.43 -10.96
N MET A 220 6.69 8.16 -11.11
CA MET A 220 7.06 7.61 -12.42
C MET A 220 5.89 7.66 -13.41
N PHE A 221 4.67 7.33 -12.98
CA PHE A 221 3.48 7.46 -13.81
C PHE A 221 3.23 8.91 -14.21
N ALA A 222 3.38 9.87 -13.30
CA ALA A 222 3.21 11.28 -13.58
C ALA A 222 4.23 11.77 -14.62
N ILE A 223 5.51 11.43 -14.45
CA ILE A 223 6.59 11.78 -15.39
C ILE A 223 6.31 11.15 -16.76
N GLY A 224 5.99 9.85 -16.80
CA GLY A 224 5.67 9.15 -18.05
C GLY A 224 4.47 9.78 -18.76
N MET A 225 3.41 10.12 -18.02
CA MET A 225 2.23 10.79 -18.56
C MET A 225 2.58 12.18 -19.12
N ILE A 226 3.33 13.00 -18.39
CA ILE A 226 3.76 14.34 -18.85
C ILE A 226 4.59 14.23 -20.13
N LEU A 227 5.56 13.31 -20.16
CA LEU A 227 6.42 13.10 -21.33
C LEU A 227 5.62 12.64 -22.56
N THR A 228 4.60 11.80 -22.37
CA THR A 228 3.73 11.39 -23.49
C THR A 228 2.73 12.46 -23.91
N ALA A 229 2.25 13.29 -22.98
CA ALA A 229 1.31 14.36 -23.27
C ALA A 229 1.96 15.54 -23.98
N PHE A 230 3.25 15.81 -23.69
CA PHE A 230 3.99 16.96 -24.18
C PHE A 230 4.06 17.05 -25.73
N PRO A 231 4.38 15.99 -26.50
CA PRO A 231 4.32 16.03 -27.96
C PRO A 231 2.93 16.32 -28.52
N THR A 232 1.88 15.77 -27.90
CA THR A 232 0.48 16.04 -28.25
C THR A 232 0.12 17.51 -28.02
N PHE A 233 0.58 18.10 -26.93
CA PHE A 233 0.35 19.51 -26.65
C PHE A 233 1.08 20.41 -27.65
N LEU A 234 2.36 20.11 -27.94
CA LEU A 234 3.16 20.83 -28.94
C LEU A 234 2.52 20.81 -30.34
N THR A 235 2.15 19.62 -30.81
CA THR A 235 1.50 19.45 -32.13
C THR A 235 0.20 20.24 -32.21
N THR A 236 -0.61 20.23 -31.15
CA THR A 236 -1.86 21.00 -31.08
C THR A 236 -1.60 22.51 -31.15
N MET A 237 -0.59 23.00 -30.43
CA MET A 237 -0.21 24.43 -30.45
C MET A 237 0.31 24.88 -31.82
N ILE A 238 1.13 24.07 -32.49
CA ILE A 238 1.63 24.38 -33.83
C ILE A 238 0.47 24.51 -34.82
N VAL A 239 -0.47 23.55 -34.81
CA VAL A 239 -1.65 23.59 -35.70
C VAL A 239 -2.51 24.83 -35.45
N LEU A 240 -2.78 25.16 -34.19
CA LEU A 240 -3.53 26.37 -33.82
C LEU A 240 -2.82 27.66 -34.25
N SER A 241 -1.48 27.70 -34.18
CA SER A 241 -0.69 28.86 -34.60
C SER A 241 -0.60 29.02 -36.12
N SER A 242 -0.93 27.97 -36.88
CA SER A 242 -0.89 27.94 -38.34
C SER A 242 -2.25 28.22 -39.01
N LEU A 243 -3.31 28.32 -38.21
CA LEU A 243 -4.67 28.71 -38.61
C LEU A 243 -4.86 30.23 -38.48
#